data_AF-S2D1I6-F1
#
_entry.id   AF-S2D1I6-F1
#
_cell.length_a   1.000
_cell.length_b   1.000
_cell.length_c   1.000
_cell.angle_alpha   90.00
_cell.angle_beta   90.00
_cell.angle_gamma   90.00
#
_symmetry.space_group_name_H-M   'P 1'
#
loop_
_entity.id
_entity.type
_entity.pdbx_description
1 polymer ?
#
loop_
_entity_poly.entity_id
_entity_poly.type
_entity_poly.pdbx_seq_one_letter_code
_entity_poly.pdbx_strand_id
1 'polypeptide(L)'
;MKLQKADSLFSNQNYQEAYVIYEDLLQNDESHSPSMLLKMAFIAEGIGDYSKASFYLAKYYDENPNPRVITKIKALTEQSTLIGYELDDKDRFLKFLSDLQMEITGLFSFLLIVSLILLIVYKKSADRPKYYIPTIFLIVFVFAANNFLSGPKTGIVTGSPTIIMDKPTGAGKLLDIVDPGHRVVIKSSKDIWYEVNWENKKAFVKKESITRL
;
A
#
# COMPACT_ATOMS: atom_id res chain seq x y z
N MET A 1 10.54 21.85 -5.41
CA MET A 1 11.78 22.15 -6.16
C MET A 1 12.68 20.93 -6.36
N LYS A 2 12.90 20.06 -5.34
CA LYS A 2 13.74 18.84 -5.47
C LYS A 2 13.34 17.93 -6.64
N LEU A 3 12.05 17.63 -6.79
CA LEU A 3 11.55 16.77 -7.88
C LEU A 3 11.88 17.32 -9.28
N GLN A 4 11.61 18.60 -9.53
CA GLN A 4 11.94 19.26 -10.80
C GLN A 4 13.44 19.24 -11.11
N LYS A 5 14.29 19.40 -10.08
CA LYS A 5 15.74 19.27 -10.22
C LYS A 5 16.14 17.85 -10.63
N ALA A 6 15.59 16.83 -9.97
CA ALA A 6 15.84 15.43 -10.30
C ALA A 6 15.36 15.09 -11.72
N ASP A 7 14.19 15.61 -12.11
CA ASP A 7 13.64 15.44 -13.46
C ASP A 7 14.55 16.05 -14.52
N SER A 8 15.09 17.24 -14.26
CA SER A 8 16.04 17.89 -15.15
C SER A 8 17.35 17.11 -15.29
N LEU A 9 17.90 16.61 -14.17
CA LEU A 9 19.09 15.76 -14.18
C LEU A 9 18.86 14.47 -14.98
N PHE A 10 17.68 13.85 -14.81
CA PHE A 10 17.28 12.67 -15.57
C PHE A 10 17.22 12.97 -17.08
N SER A 11 16.60 14.08 -17.47
CA SER A 11 16.53 14.51 -18.88
C SER A 11 17.91 14.79 -19.47
N ASN A 12 18.86 15.23 -18.66
CA ASN A 12 20.27 15.42 -19.03
C ASN A 12 21.10 14.13 -18.94
N GLN A 13 20.47 12.97 -18.70
CA GLN A 13 21.12 11.66 -18.55
C GLN A 13 22.04 11.51 -17.32
N ASN A 14 21.98 12.45 -16.37
CA ASN A 14 22.65 12.36 -15.07
C ASN A 14 21.85 11.46 -14.13
N TYR A 15 21.73 10.18 -14.48
CA TYR A 15 20.86 9.22 -13.79
C TYR A 15 21.23 8.99 -12.34
N GLN A 16 22.53 8.90 -12.01
CA GLN A 16 22.99 8.65 -10.64
C GLN A 16 22.65 9.83 -9.72
N GLU A 17 22.87 11.07 -10.17
CA GLU A 17 22.55 12.27 -9.40
C GLU A 17 21.03 12.43 -9.23
N ALA A 18 20.27 12.16 -10.30
CA ALA A 18 18.81 12.14 -10.23
C ALA A 18 18.30 11.09 -9.23
N TYR A 19 18.87 9.88 -9.27
CA TYR A 19 18.50 8.77 -8.40
C TYR A 19 18.67 9.11 -6.91
N VAL A 20 19.78 9.75 -6.52
CA VAL A 20 20.00 10.17 -5.12
C VAL A 20 18.89 11.12 -4.65
N ILE A 21 18.48 12.07 -5.48
CA ILE A 21 17.40 13.01 -5.12
C ILE A 21 16.05 12.28 -5.07
N TYR A 22 15.78 11.36 -5.99
CA TYR A 22 14.56 10.55 -5.96
C TYR A 22 14.50 9.66 -4.72
N GLU A 23 15.61 9.03 -4.32
CA GLU A 23 15.66 8.17 -3.14
C GLU A 23 15.41 8.98 -1.86
N ASP A 24 15.99 10.18 -1.76
CA ASP A 24 15.72 11.14 -0.68
C ASP A 24 14.24 11.53 -0.60
N LEU A 25 13.63 11.86 -1.74
CA LEU A 25 12.20 12.19 -1.82
C LEU A 25 11.30 11.04 -1.37
N LEU A 26 11.64 9.81 -1.79
CA LEU A 26 10.85 8.63 -1.47
C LEU A 26 10.96 8.22 0.00
N GLN A 27 12.15 8.32 0.59
CA GLN A 27 12.43 7.83 1.95
C GLN A 27 12.17 8.87 3.04
N ASN A 28 12.58 10.13 2.81
CA ASN A 28 12.55 11.16 3.85
C ASN A 28 11.33 12.07 3.74
N ASP A 29 10.93 12.42 2.53
CA ASP A 29 9.81 13.34 2.30
C ASP A 29 8.47 12.57 2.16
N GLU A 30 8.50 11.23 2.18
CA GLU A 30 7.38 10.30 1.91
C GLU A 30 6.54 10.73 0.69
N SER A 31 7.21 11.38 -0.28
CA SER A 31 6.57 12.03 -1.42
C SER A 31 7.13 11.45 -2.71
N HIS A 32 6.23 10.91 -3.52
CA HIS A 32 6.57 10.35 -4.83
C HIS A 32 5.51 10.71 -5.85
N SER A 33 5.90 10.63 -7.12
CA SER A 33 4.97 10.73 -8.25
C SER A 33 5.05 9.46 -9.10
N PRO A 34 3.98 9.10 -9.84
CA PRO A 34 4.01 7.94 -10.71
C PRO A 34 5.15 7.97 -11.73
N SER A 35 5.45 9.15 -12.29
CA SER A 35 6.57 9.36 -13.22
C SER A 35 7.93 9.13 -12.57
N MET A 36 8.11 9.64 -11.35
CA MET A 36 9.33 9.44 -10.56
C MET A 36 9.60 7.95 -10.30
N LEU A 37 8.59 7.17 -9.90
CA LEU A 37 8.74 5.73 -9.64
C LEU A 37 9.18 4.97 -10.90
N LEU A 38 8.62 5.30 -12.07
CA LEU A 38 9.05 4.71 -13.35
C LEU A 38 10.50 5.08 -13.69
N LYS A 39 10.93 6.32 -13.43
CA LYS A 39 12.32 6.75 -13.62
C LYS A 39 13.28 6.05 -12.67
N MET A 40 12.90 5.88 -11.40
CA MET A 40 13.68 5.11 -10.43
C MET A 40 13.81 3.64 -10.86
N ALA A 41 12.71 3.03 -11.33
CA ALA A 41 12.72 1.67 -11.88
C ALA A 41 13.67 1.54 -13.08
N PHE A 42 13.61 2.50 -14.02
CA PHE A 42 14.49 2.55 -15.18
C PHE A 42 15.97 2.65 -14.78
N ILE A 43 16.31 3.50 -13.81
CA ILE A 43 17.69 3.66 -13.34
C ILE A 43 18.16 2.38 -12.64
N ALA A 44 17.34 1.82 -11.76
CA ALA A 44 17.64 0.58 -11.04
C ALA A 44 17.86 -0.60 -12.00
N GLU A 45 17.03 -0.71 -13.04
CA GLU A 45 17.21 -1.70 -14.11
C GLU A 45 18.54 -1.47 -14.86
N GLY A 46 18.86 -0.21 -15.20
CA GLY A 46 20.10 0.13 -15.92
C GLY A 46 21.38 -0.18 -15.16
N ILE A 47 21.35 -0.19 -13.82
CA ILE A 47 22.48 -0.60 -12.97
C ILE A 47 22.45 -2.09 -12.61
N GLY A 48 21.46 -2.85 -13.08
CA GLY A 48 21.31 -4.29 -12.82
C GLY A 48 20.67 -4.64 -11.48
N ASP A 49 20.11 -3.66 -10.74
CA ASP A 49 19.40 -3.91 -9.48
C ASP A 49 17.92 -4.21 -9.76
N TYR A 50 17.64 -5.43 -10.23
CA TYR A 50 16.30 -5.87 -10.59
C TYR A 50 15.34 -5.97 -9.40
N SER A 51 15.86 -6.18 -8.18
CA SER A 51 15.07 -6.17 -6.96
C SER A 51 14.51 -4.77 -6.68
N LYS A 52 15.36 -3.72 -6.73
CA LYS A 52 14.88 -2.34 -6.58
C LYS A 52 13.99 -1.91 -7.74
N ALA A 53 14.33 -2.28 -8.97
CA ALA A 53 13.51 -1.99 -10.13
C ALA A 53 12.09 -2.57 -9.97
N SER A 54 11.99 -3.83 -9.56
CA SER A 54 10.73 -4.51 -9.29
C SER A 54 9.96 -3.87 -8.13
N PHE A 55 10.66 -3.43 -7.09
CA PHE A 55 10.05 -2.68 -5.99
C PHE A 55 9.40 -1.38 -6.45
N TYR A 56 10.13 -0.54 -7.22
CA TYR A 56 9.58 0.73 -7.72
C TYR A 56 8.40 0.51 -8.67
N LEU A 57 8.46 -0.52 -9.52
CA LEU A 57 7.36 -0.91 -10.39
C LEU A 57 6.15 -1.40 -9.59
N ALA A 58 6.34 -2.19 -8.54
CA ALA A 58 5.25 -2.64 -7.68
C ALA A 58 4.61 -1.48 -6.90
N LYS A 59 5.42 -0.51 -6.45
CA LYS A 59 4.91 0.72 -5.82
C LYS A 59 4.09 1.55 -6.81
N TYR A 60 4.57 1.70 -8.04
CA TYR A 60 3.81 2.34 -9.12
C TYR A 60 2.50 1.61 -9.41
N TYR A 61 2.52 0.27 -9.45
CA TYR A 61 1.33 -0.55 -9.68
C TYR A 61 0.28 -0.36 -8.58
N ASP A 62 0.69 -0.14 -7.33
CA ASP A 62 -0.26 0.08 -6.25
C ASP A 62 -1.07 1.37 -6.47
N GLU A 63 -0.47 2.42 -7.01
CA GLU A 63 -1.23 3.64 -7.37
C GLU A 63 -1.93 3.55 -8.71
N ASN A 64 -1.32 2.86 -9.68
CA ASN A 64 -1.75 2.81 -11.06
C ASN A 64 -1.76 1.35 -11.56
N PRO A 65 -2.79 0.56 -11.22
CA PRO A 65 -2.85 -0.85 -11.60
C PRO A 65 -2.81 -1.01 -13.13
N ASN A 66 -1.72 -1.58 -13.64
CA ASN A 66 -1.50 -1.78 -15.06
C ASN A 66 -0.85 -3.15 -15.31
N PRO A 67 -1.49 -4.04 -16.09
CA PRO A 67 -0.93 -5.37 -16.40
C PRO A 67 0.46 -5.34 -17.02
N ARG A 68 0.81 -4.28 -17.77
CA ARG A 68 2.15 -4.13 -18.37
C ARG A 68 3.26 -4.07 -17.33
N VAL A 69 2.96 -3.51 -16.15
CA VAL A 69 3.91 -3.41 -15.04
C VAL A 69 4.20 -4.80 -14.48
N ILE A 70 3.16 -5.63 -14.32
CA ILE A 70 3.29 -7.03 -13.88
C ILE A 70 4.16 -7.80 -14.88
N THR A 71 3.90 -7.66 -16.18
CA THR A 71 4.73 -8.30 -17.23
C THR A 71 6.19 -7.84 -17.16
N LYS A 72 6.43 -6.56 -16.89
CA LYS A 72 7.79 -6.03 -16.73
C LYS A 72 8.49 -6.60 -15.50
N ILE A 73 7.81 -6.67 -14.35
CA ILE A 73 8.37 -7.28 -13.12
C ILE A 73 8.71 -8.75 -13.39
N LYS A 74 7.83 -9.52 -14.04
CA LYS A 74 8.11 -10.90 -14.45
C LYS A 74 9.38 -11.01 -15.29
N ALA A 75 9.52 -10.13 -16.28
CA ALA A 75 10.69 -10.13 -17.15
C ALA A 75 11.99 -9.78 -16.41
N LEU A 76 11.94 -8.84 -15.46
CA LEU A 76 13.11 -8.44 -14.66
C LEU A 76 13.55 -9.49 -13.65
N THR A 77 12.60 -10.30 -13.16
CA THR A 77 12.83 -11.29 -12.10
C THR A 77 12.91 -12.72 -12.66
N GLU A 78 12.83 -12.87 -13.99
CA GLU A 78 12.82 -14.15 -14.70
C GLU A 78 11.72 -15.13 -14.24
N GLN A 79 10.59 -14.59 -13.75
CA GLN A 79 9.49 -15.38 -13.20
C GLN A 79 8.40 -15.66 -14.23
N SER A 80 7.94 -16.90 -14.29
CA SER A 80 6.78 -17.29 -15.11
C SER A 80 5.47 -16.72 -14.58
N THR A 81 5.33 -16.63 -13.25
CA THR A 81 4.12 -16.19 -12.56
C THR A 81 4.45 -15.30 -11.37
N LEU A 82 3.55 -14.37 -11.04
CA LEU A 82 3.68 -13.48 -9.87
C LEU A 82 2.43 -13.61 -9.01
N ILE A 83 2.61 -13.95 -7.73
CA ILE A 83 1.55 -14.06 -6.75
C ILE A 83 1.23 -12.66 -6.17
N GLY A 84 -0.05 -12.46 -5.81
CA GLY A 84 -0.53 -11.28 -5.06
C GLY A 84 -0.84 -10.03 -5.88
N TYR A 85 -0.78 -10.14 -7.22
CA TYR A 85 -1.22 -9.10 -8.15
C TYR A 85 -2.62 -9.33 -8.72
N GLU A 86 -3.23 -10.49 -8.44
CA GLU A 86 -4.61 -10.76 -8.80
C GLU A 86 -5.51 -9.93 -7.89
N LEU A 87 -6.09 -8.86 -8.43
CA LEU A 87 -7.10 -8.07 -7.73
C LEU A 87 -8.48 -8.48 -8.24
N ASP A 88 -9.23 -9.21 -7.42
CA ASP A 88 -10.66 -9.46 -7.64
C ASP A 88 -11.40 -8.11 -7.70
N ASP A 89 -12.55 -8.07 -8.38
CA ASP A 89 -13.38 -6.85 -8.48
C ASP A 89 -13.74 -6.31 -7.08
N LYS A 90 -13.90 -7.19 -6.09
CA LYS A 90 -14.14 -6.84 -4.69
C LYS A 90 -12.95 -6.15 -4.04
N ASP A 91 -11.75 -6.66 -4.25
CA ASP A 91 -10.53 -6.07 -3.68
C ASP A 91 -10.28 -4.68 -4.26
N ARG A 92 -10.58 -4.49 -5.55
CA ARG A 92 -10.53 -3.17 -6.20
C ARG A 92 -11.53 -2.20 -5.59
N PHE A 93 -12.76 -2.65 -5.33
CA PHE A 93 -13.78 -1.81 -4.71
C PHE A 93 -13.42 -1.43 -3.26
N LEU A 94 -12.93 -2.39 -2.48
CA LEU A 94 -12.47 -2.15 -1.11
C LEU A 94 -11.28 -1.19 -1.08
N LYS A 95 -10.35 -1.32 -2.02
CA LYS A 95 -9.22 -0.40 -2.17
C LYS A 95 -9.69 1.03 -2.48
N PHE A 96 -10.60 1.18 -3.44
CA PHE A 96 -11.19 2.49 -3.76
C PHE A 96 -11.85 3.15 -2.53
N LEU A 97 -12.58 2.38 -1.71
CA LEU A 97 -13.16 2.88 -0.47
C LEU A 97 -12.11 3.25 0.57
N SER A 98 -11.02 2.48 0.68
CA SER A 98 -9.94 2.78 1.62
C SER A 98 -9.14 4.00 1.23
N ASP A 99 -8.94 4.23 -0.07
CA ASP A 99 -8.23 5.41 -0.57
C ASP A 99 -9.01 6.70 -0.25
N LEU A 100 -10.35 6.61 -0.22
CA LEU A 100 -11.25 7.70 0.18
C LEU A 100 -11.56 7.73 1.69
N GLN A 101 -10.86 6.93 2.50
CA GLN A 101 -11.17 6.81 3.94
C GLN A 101 -11.15 8.19 4.63
N MET A 102 -10.18 9.05 4.29
CA MET A 102 -10.01 10.35 4.92
C MET A 102 -11.16 11.29 4.57
N GLU A 103 -11.52 11.35 3.29
CA GLU A 103 -12.62 12.17 2.75
C GLU A 103 -13.98 11.72 3.31
N ILE A 104 -14.22 10.40 3.33
CA ILE A 104 -15.45 9.80 3.87
C ILE A 104 -15.56 10.09 5.38
N THR A 105 -14.48 9.86 6.13
CA THR A 105 -14.46 10.10 7.58
C THR A 105 -14.62 11.60 7.87
N GLY A 106 -13.98 12.47 7.09
CA GLY A 106 -14.10 13.93 7.20
C GLY A 106 -15.53 14.40 6.94
N LEU A 107 -16.18 13.90 5.89
CA LEU A 107 -17.57 14.23 5.56
C LEU A 107 -18.54 13.80 6.68
N PHE A 108 -18.43 12.56 7.17
CA PHE A 108 -19.31 12.09 8.25
C PHE A 108 -19.05 12.80 9.57
N SER A 109 -17.79 13.15 9.86
CA SER A 109 -17.43 13.94 11.05
C SER A 109 -18.02 15.34 10.98
N PHE A 110 -17.95 15.98 9.80
CA PHE A 110 -18.57 17.29 9.58
C PHE A 110 -20.11 17.23 9.76
N LEU A 111 -20.77 16.25 9.15
CA LEU A 111 -22.21 16.04 9.31
C LEU A 111 -22.60 15.75 10.76
N LEU A 112 -21.76 15.01 11.50
CA LEU A 112 -21.95 14.75 12.92
C LEU A 112 -21.90 16.03 13.74
N ILE A 113 -20.94 16.92 13.48
CA ILE A 113 -20.84 18.22 14.15
C ILE A 113 -22.10 19.06 13.87
N VAL A 114 -22.53 19.13 12.61
CA VAL A 114 -23.77 19.85 12.23
C VAL A 114 -24.98 19.25 12.96
N SER A 115 -25.08 17.91 13.01
CA SER A 115 -26.15 17.21 13.71
C SER A 115 -26.19 17.53 15.21
N LEU A 116 -25.02 17.58 15.87
CA LEU A 116 -24.89 17.94 17.28
C LEU A 116 -25.29 19.39 17.53
N ILE A 117 -24.88 20.32 16.66
CA ILE A 117 -25.29 21.73 16.74
C ILE A 117 -26.82 21.86 16.64
N LEU A 118 -27.44 21.15 15.69
CA LEU A 118 -28.89 21.15 15.52
C LEU A 118 -29.62 20.61 16.76
N LEU A 119 -29.10 19.56 17.40
CA LEU A 119 -29.67 19.05 18.65
C LEU A 119 -29.62 20.08 19.79
N ILE A 120 -28.54 20.85 19.88
CA ILE A 120 -28.39 21.91 20.89
C ILE A 120 -29.33 23.08 20.59
N VAL A 121 -29.40 23.53 19.33
CA VAL A 121 -30.24 24.67 18.91
C VAL A 121 -31.72 24.33 19.04
N TYR A 122 -32.13 23.14 18.62
CA TYR A 122 -33.53 22.69 18.64
C TYR A 122 -33.88 21.85 19.87
N LYS A 123 -33.15 21.99 20.98
CA LYS A 123 -33.27 21.19 22.21
C LYS A 123 -34.72 21.02 22.70
N LYS A 124 -35.54 22.07 22.62
CA LYS A 124 -36.98 22.02 23.01
C LYS A 124 -37.85 21.12 22.12
N SER A 125 -37.49 20.97 20.84
CA SER A 125 -38.15 20.06 19.90
C SER A 125 -37.51 18.68 19.88
N ALA A 126 -36.25 18.58 20.32
CA ALA A 126 -35.41 17.38 20.30
C ALA A 126 -35.66 16.38 21.45
N ASP A 127 -36.59 16.65 22.38
CA ASP A 127 -36.95 15.74 23.48
C ASP A 127 -37.60 14.42 23.01
N ARG A 128 -37.84 14.26 21.70
CA ARG A 128 -38.31 12.99 21.13
C ARG A 128 -37.12 12.15 20.64
N PRO A 129 -37.10 10.84 20.93
CA PRO A 129 -35.98 9.95 20.59
C PRO A 129 -35.63 9.95 19.09
N LYS A 130 -36.61 10.24 18.22
CA LYS A 130 -36.42 10.32 16.76
C LYS A 130 -35.35 11.32 16.30
N TYR A 131 -35.06 12.37 17.08
CA TYR A 131 -34.07 13.39 16.71
C TYR A 131 -32.62 12.95 16.99
N TYR A 132 -32.42 11.96 17.87
CA TYR A 132 -31.10 11.39 18.16
C TYR A 132 -30.68 10.29 17.17
N ILE A 133 -31.64 9.68 16.48
CA ILE A 133 -31.40 8.56 15.54
C ILE A 133 -30.35 8.94 14.48
N PRO A 134 -30.44 10.08 13.75
CA PRO A 134 -29.43 10.46 12.76
C PRO A 134 -28.04 10.63 13.36
N THR A 135 -27.95 11.22 14.56
CA THR A 135 -26.67 11.43 15.26
C THR A 135 -26.02 10.10 15.65
N ILE A 136 -26.80 9.15 16.16
CA ILE A 136 -26.32 7.80 16.49
C ILE A 136 -25.81 7.09 15.24
N PHE A 137 -26.55 7.17 14.13
CA PHE A 137 -26.08 6.60 12.86
C PHE A 137 -24.76 7.23 12.41
N LEU A 138 -24.64 8.56 12.47
CA LEU A 138 -23.39 9.26 12.10
C LEU A 138 -22.22 8.83 13.00
N ILE A 139 -22.43 8.65 14.30
CA ILE A 139 -21.40 8.12 15.21
C ILE A 139 -20.96 6.72 14.77
N VAL A 140 -21.91 5.83 14.48
CA VAL A 140 -21.61 4.47 14.01
C VAL A 140 -20.86 4.51 12.67
N PHE A 141 -21.25 5.38 11.74
CA PHE A 141 -20.58 5.53 10.45
C PHE A 141 -19.16 6.08 10.58
N VAL A 142 -18.93 7.10 11.41
CA VAL A 142 -17.58 7.62 11.69
C VAL A 142 -16.71 6.52 12.31
N PHE A 143 -17.24 5.80 13.30
CA PHE A 143 -16.53 4.69 13.92
C PHE A 143 -16.21 3.59 12.91
N ALA A 144 -17.17 3.19 12.08
CA ALA A 144 -16.99 2.18 11.05
C ALA A 144 -15.98 2.61 9.98
N ALA A 145 -16.07 3.84 9.49
CA ALA A 145 -15.13 4.42 8.53
C ALA A 145 -13.70 4.45 9.08
N ASN A 146 -13.52 4.81 10.35
CA ASN A 146 -12.18 4.88 10.95
C ASN A 146 -11.56 3.48 11.16
N ASN A 147 -12.37 2.49 11.58
CA ASN A 147 -11.85 1.17 11.98
C ASN A 147 -11.81 0.13 10.86
N PHE A 148 -12.70 0.21 9.87
CA PHE A 148 -12.88 -0.85 8.86
C PHE A 148 -12.48 -0.46 7.44
N LEU A 149 -12.39 0.84 7.11
CA LEU A 149 -11.97 1.30 5.78
C LEU A 149 -10.44 1.41 5.63
N SER A 150 -9.64 0.92 6.57
CA SER A 150 -8.19 0.92 6.40
C SER A 150 -7.77 -0.08 5.32
N GLY A 151 -7.03 0.41 4.31
CA GLY A 151 -6.55 -0.40 3.20
C GLY A 151 -5.61 -1.52 3.63
N PRO A 152 -5.52 -2.61 2.86
CA PRO A 152 -4.60 -3.70 3.17
C PRO A 152 -3.16 -3.20 3.10
N LYS A 153 -2.38 -3.43 4.16
CA LYS A 153 -0.93 -3.18 4.14
C LYS A 153 -0.28 -4.20 3.22
N THR A 154 0.40 -3.75 2.18
CA THR A 154 1.04 -4.64 1.21
C THR A 154 2.54 -4.44 1.17
N GLY A 155 3.22 -5.46 0.68
CA GLY A 155 4.66 -5.45 0.47
C GLY A 155 5.02 -6.28 -0.75
N ILE A 156 6.24 -6.11 -1.22
CA ILE A 156 6.84 -6.93 -2.27
C ILE A 156 8.02 -7.69 -1.67
N VAL A 157 8.17 -8.95 -2.09
CA VAL A 157 9.36 -9.75 -1.81
C VAL A 157 10.52 -9.15 -2.60
N THR A 158 11.58 -8.76 -1.89
CA THR A 158 12.80 -8.18 -2.48
C THR A 158 14.05 -9.02 -2.21
N GLY A 159 14.00 -9.91 -1.22
CA GLY A 159 15.10 -10.85 -0.94
C GLY A 159 15.14 -12.02 -1.92
N SER A 160 16.34 -12.47 -2.27
CA SER A 160 16.58 -13.71 -3.04
C SER A 160 17.63 -14.57 -2.31
N PRO A 161 17.35 -15.85 -2.03
CA PRO A 161 16.02 -16.46 -1.99
C PRO A 161 15.24 -16.03 -0.74
N THR A 162 13.91 -15.94 -0.83
CA THR A 162 13.02 -15.66 0.31
C THR A 162 12.28 -16.92 0.74
N ILE A 163 12.36 -17.22 2.04
CA ILE A 163 11.76 -18.41 2.64
C ILE A 163 10.36 -18.08 3.18
N ILE A 164 9.39 -18.91 2.82
CA ILE A 164 8.00 -18.82 3.27
C ILE A 164 7.70 -19.98 4.22
N MET A 165 7.27 -19.66 5.44
CA MET A 165 7.09 -20.62 6.53
C MET A 165 5.63 -20.70 6.99
N ASP A 166 5.23 -21.84 7.56
CA ASP A 166 3.90 -22.02 8.14
C ASP A 166 3.74 -21.36 9.54
N LYS A 167 4.87 -21.09 10.21
CA LYS A 167 4.95 -20.54 11.56
C LYS A 167 6.07 -19.51 11.66
N PRO A 168 5.96 -18.51 12.54
CA PRO A 168 6.97 -17.46 12.73
C PRO A 168 8.17 -17.95 13.56
N THR A 169 8.75 -19.08 13.18
CA THR A 169 9.85 -19.74 13.91
C THR A 169 10.76 -20.46 12.93
N GLY A 170 12.07 -20.55 13.24
CA GLY A 170 13.02 -21.33 12.43
C GLY A 170 12.71 -22.84 12.37
N ALA A 171 11.94 -23.36 13.33
CA ALA A 171 11.44 -24.75 13.34
C ALA A 171 10.08 -24.92 12.62
N GLY A 172 9.58 -23.88 11.96
CA GLY A 172 8.38 -23.97 11.14
C GLY A 172 8.60 -24.85 9.91
N LYS A 173 7.51 -25.38 9.36
CA LYS A 173 7.54 -26.10 8.09
C LYS A 173 7.78 -25.10 6.96
N LEU A 174 8.77 -25.41 6.11
CA LEU A 174 8.98 -24.72 4.85
C LEU A 174 7.76 -24.94 3.94
N LEU A 175 7.11 -23.84 3.55
CA LEU A 175 6.03 -23.86 2.58
C LEU A 175 6.58 -23.68 1.16
N ASP A 176 7.45 -22.69 0.98
CA ASP A 176 7.98 -22.34 -0.33
C ASP A 176 9.30 -21.55 -0.24
N ILE A 177 10.04 -21.49 -1.35
CA ILE A 177 11.21 -20.64 -1.54
C ILE A 177 10.99 -19.85 -2.82
N VAL A 178 11.02 -18.53 -2.70
CA VAL A 178 10.65 -17.65 -3.81
C VAL A 178 11.68 -16.56 -4.08
N ASP A 179 11.69 -16.10 -5.31
CA ASP A 179 12.52 -15.00 -5.77
C ASP A 179 11.79 -13.64 -5.66
N PRO A 180 12.53 -12.52 -5.76
CA PRO A 180 11.97 -11.18 -5.71
C PRO A 180 10.89 -10.96 -6.75
N GLY A 181 9.90 -10.12 -6.43
CA GLY A 181 8.85 -9.73 -7.37
C GLY A 181 7.45 -10.06 -6.88
N HIS A 182 7.26 -11.09 -6.06
CA HIS A 182 5.92 -11.43 -5.55
C HIS A 182 5.36 -10.35 -4.62
N ARG A 183 4.06 -10.07 -4.74
CA ARG A 183 3.35 -9.16 -3.85
C ARG A 183 2.65 -9.94 -2.75
N VAL A 184 2.64 -9.39 -1.55
CA VAL A 184 2.02 -10.02 -0.38
C VAL A 184 1.18 -9.03 0.41
N VAL A 185 0.06 -9.50 0.93
CA VAL A 185 -0.77 -8.74 1.88
C VAL A 185 -0.30 -9.05 3.29
N ILE A 186 0.22 -8.04 3.98
CA ILE A 186 0.71 -8.12 5.35
C ILE A 186 -0.48 -7.98 6.30
N LYS A 187 -0.81 -9.05 7.02
CA LYS A 187 -1.91 -9.09 7.99
C LYS A 187 -1.47 -8.58 9.36
N SER A 188 -0.28 -8.97 9.79
CA SER A 188 0.26 -8.58 11.10
C SER A 188 1.78 -8.64 11.07
N SER A 189 2.42 -8.13 12.14
CA SER A 189 3.86 -8.26 12.32
C SER A 189 4.17 -8.72 13.74
N LYS A 190 5.08 -9.68 13.87
CA LYS A 190 5.53 -10.22 15.16
C LYS A 190 7.05 -10.41 15.13
N ASP A 191 7.77 -9.72 16.01
CA ASP A 191 9.24 -9.75 16.10
C ASP A 191 9.90 -9.50 14.73
N ILE A 192 10.60 -10.49 14.18
CA ILE A 192 11.28 -10.44 12.87
C ILE A 192 10.41 -10.98 11.71
N TRP A 193 9.15 -11.34 11.96
CA TRP A 193 8.24 -11.95 10.99
C TRP A 193 7.09 -11.02 10.63
N TYR A 194 6.70 -11.08 9.35
CA TYR A 194 5.39 -10.67 8.89
C TYR A 194 4.50 -11.89 8.75
N GLU A 195 3.25 -11.77 9.20
CA GLU A 195 2.19 -12.67 8.81
C GLU A 195 1.62 -12.18 7.49
N VAL A 196 1.66 -13.03 6.47
CA VAL A 196 1.23 -12.72 5.12
C VAL A 196 0.18 -13.71 4.63
N ASN A 197 -0.67 -13.28 3.70
CA ASN A 197 -1.48 -14.20 2.92
C ASN A 197 -0.66 -14.70 1.72
N TRP A 198 -0.37 -15.99 1.68
CA TRP A 198 0.35 -16.66 0.59
C TRP A 198 -0.55 -17.76 0.01
N GLU A 199 -0.91 -17.65 -1.27
CA GLU A 199 -1.82 -18.61 -1.94
C GLU A 199 -3.11 -18.91 -1.15
N ASN A 200 -3.74 -17.87 -0.60
CA ASN A 200 -4.93 -17.98 0.26
C ASN A 200 -4.72 -18.75 1.57
N LYS A 201 -3.47 -18.92 2.00
CA LYS A 201 -3.09 -19.52 3.28
C LYS A 201 -2.33 -18.52 4.14
N LYS A 202 -2.47 -18.67 5.45
CA LYS A 202 -1.66 -17.94 6.41
C LYS A 202 -0.22 -18.45 6.36
N ALA A 203 0.72 -17.55 6.11
CA ALA A 203 2.15 -17.85 6.06
C ALA A 203 2.96 -16.75 6.74
N PHE A 204 4.24 -17.02 6.94
CA PHE A 204 5.17 -16.14 7.61
C PHE A 204 6.43 -15.95 6.80
N VAL A 205 6.84 -14.69 6.66
CA VAL A 205 8.05 -14.29 5.93
C VAL A 205 8.83 -13.32 6.79
N LYS A 206 10.16 -13.36 6.73
CA LYS A 206 10.99 -12.44 7.49
C LYS A 206 10.83 -11.01 7.00
N LYS A 207 10.89 -10.05 7.92
CA LYS A 207 10.74 -8.62 7.62
C LYS A 207 11.81 -8.09 6.68
N GLU A 208 13.04 -8.59 6.78
CA GLU A 208 14.17 -8.19 5.93
C GLU A 208 13.99 -8.54 4.46
N SER A 209 13.15 -9.53 4.15
CA SER A 209 12.91 -10.02 2.79
C SER A 209 11.74 -9.31 2.10
N ILE A 210 11.02 -8.44 2.82
CA ILE A 210 9.83 -7.73 2.31
C ILE A 210 10.04 -6.23 2.44
N THR A 211 9.94 -5.53 1.32
CA THR A 211 9.83 -4.07 1.30
C THR A 211 8.36 -3.67 1.24
N ARG A 212 7.92 -2.79 2.14
CA ARG A 212 6.54 -2.28 2.16
C ARG A 212 6.30 -1.32 1.01
N LEU A 213 5.09 -1.38 0.43
CA LEU A 213 4.65 -0.49 -0.65
C LEU A 213 4.08 0.80 -0.06
#